data_AF-A0A973V4X1-F1
#
_entry.id   AF-A0A973V4X1-F1
#
_cell.length_a   1.000
_cell.length_b   1.000
_cell.length_c   1.000
_cell.angle_alpha   90.00
_cell.angle_beta   90.00
_cell.angle_gamma   90.00
#
_symmetry.space_group_name_H-M   'P 1'
#
loop_
_entity.id
_entity.type
_entity.pdbx_description
1 polymer ?
#
loop_
_entity_poly.entity_id
_entity_poly.type
_entity_poly.pdbx_seq_one_letter_code
_entity_poly.pdbx_strand_id
1 'polypeptide(L)'
;AVELARRAGDPLAQSAALDALTAAQSWAGDIFATAATTRRRVELLAAVPVTPASALERANALSEAAETSIAVGDLTTARRWAEQVRDLPLLAERGDFATSRLLVADALAGNAADVLAGSRRFLDAWERSGTLHSPTSAMAAAAVAMVHGLRGDDPARAQWLSIVGDLGAAPDETAGHTAVFDAIVLLHRGEADLAVQTLAADPDDLDAWVLWVWRHWYVALRAEAAAAAGHPDARGRIATARSAVAGNPIATAVVDRAHGLLDGDQDRMATAAAAFEAAGCRYQWARTLLLSEGEQAQAGAAALADLGFTAM
;
A
#
# COMPACT_ATOMS: atom_id res chain seq x y z
N ALA A 1 13.43 23.00 15.39
CA ALA A 1 13.40 21.84 16.31
C ALA A 1 14.51 20.84 16.01
N VAL A 2 14.50 20.18 14.84
CA VAL A 2 15.47 19.12 14.47
C VAL A 2 16.93 19.53 14.68
N GLU A 3 17.33 20.71 14.17
CA GLU A 3 18.71 21.19 14.30
C GLU A 3 19.10 21.49 15.75
N LEU A 4 18.17 21.95 16.59
CA LEU A 4 18.42 22.18 18.01
C LEU A 4 18.61 20.87 18.77
N ALA A 5 17.75 19.87 18.52
CA ALA A 5 17.86 18.55 19.14
C ALA A 5 19.17 17.85 18.74
N ARG A 6 19.57 17.94 17.47
CA ARG A 6 20.87 17.43 16.98
C ARG A 6 22.05 18.06 17.72
N ARG A 7 22.03 19.38 17.95
CA ARG A 7 23.09 20.07 18.69
C ARG A 7 23.13 19.71 20.17
N ALA A 8 21.98 19.36 20.75
CA ALA A 8 21.90 18.90 22.14
C ALA A 8 22.46 17.49 22.34
N GLY A 9 22.66 16.72 21.28
CA GLY A 9 23.24 15.37 21.34
C GLY A 9 22.32 14.31 21.94
N ASP A 10 21.02 14.57 22.01
CA ASP A 10 19.99 13.63 22.46
C ASP A 10 19.30 12.95 21.25
N PRO A 11 19.57 11.66 20.98
CA PRO A 11 19.00 10.94 19.85
C PRO A 11 17.47 10.79 19.93
N LEU A 12 16.90 10.67 21.13
CA LEU A 12 15.45 10.51 21.29
C LEU A 12 14.74 11.85 21.07
N ALA A 13 15.31 12.95 21.59
CA ALA A 13 14.81 14.29 21.27
C ALA A 13 14.92 14.60 19.77
N GLN A 14 16.00 14.15 19.12
CA GLN A 14 16.15 14.30 17.68
C GLN A 14 15.12 13.46 16.91
N SER A 15 14.84 12.23 17.35
CA SER A 15 13.79 11.39 16.74
C SER A 15 12.42 12.01 16.88
N ALA A 16 12.05 12.52 18.06
CA ALA A 16 10.79 13.22 18.28
C ALA A 16 10.68 14.51 17.44
N ALA A 17 11.78 15.24 17.24
CA ALA A 17 11.78 16.40 16.36
C ALA A 17 11.60 16.02 14.88
N LEU A 18 12.10 14.85 14.46
CA LEU A 18 11.90 14.32 13.11
C LEU A 18 10.47 13.76 12.95
N ASP A 19 9.88 13.16 13.99
CA ASP A 19 8.48 12.73 14.04
C ASP A 19 7.52 13.89 13.77
N ALA A 20 7.71 15.00 14.48
CA ALA A 20 6.94 16.22 14.27
C ALA A 20 7.14 16.81 12.85
N LEU A 21 8.35 16.67 12.28
CA LEU A 21 8.63 17.09 10.90
C LEU A 21 7.91 16.17 9.89
N THR A 22 7.91 14.86 10.12
CA THR A 22 7.15 13.88 9.34
C THR A 22 5.69 14.29 9.28
N ALA A 23 5.05 14.54 10.44
CA ALA A 23 3.65 14.97 10.48
C ALA A 23 3.40 16.27 9.70
N ALA A 24 4.28 17.27 9.85
CA ALA A 24 4.16 18.54 9.11
C ALA A 24 4.32 18.37 7.59
N GLN A 25 5.25 17.52 7.15
CA GLN A 25 5.45 17.20 5.73
C GLN A 25 4.26 16.43 5.16
N SER A 26 3.69 15.50 5.94
CA SER A 26 2.47 14.77 5.57
C SER A 26 1.30 15.73 5.37
N TRP A 27 1.10 16.68 6.27
CA TRP A 27 0.06 17.71 6.14
C TRP A 27 0.28 18.64 4.95
N ALA A 28 1.53 18.86 4.55
CA ALA A 28 1.87 19.61 3.34
C ALA A 28 1.73 18.78 2.05
N GLY A 29 1.44 17.47 2.15
CA GLY A 29 1.32 16.56 1.01
C GLY A 29 2.67 16.13 0.41
N ASP A 30 3.80 16.44 1.04
CA ASP A 30 5.13 16.08 0.53
C ASP A 30 5.54 14.69 1.00
N ILE A 31 4.93 13.67 0.39
CA ILE A 31 5.12 12.27 0.79
C ILE A 31 6.57 11.79 0.62
N PHE A 32 7.31 12.35 -0.35
CA PHE A 32 8.71 11.99 -0.57
C PHE A 32 9.62 12.57 0.50
N ALA A 33 9.40 13.82 0.90
CA ALA A 33 10.10 14.39 2.04
C ALA A 33 9.75 13.65 3.34
N THR A 34 8.48 13.25 3.51
CA THR A 34 8.10 12.45 4.66
C THR A 34 8.83 11.10 4.69
N ALA A 35 8.86 10.35 3.58
CA ALA A 35 9.58 9.08 3.49
C ALA A 35 11.09 9.24 3.73
N ALA A 36 11.69 10.36 3.30
CA ALA A 36 13.08 10.66 3.60
C ALA A 36 13.31 10.94 5.10
N THR A 37 12.39 11.65 5.75
CA THR A 37 12.46 11.96 7.18
C THR A 37 12.27 10.72 8.05
N THR A 38 11.31 9.85 7.75
CA THR A 38 11.08 8.58 8.49
C THR A 38 12.28 7.64 8.37
N ARG A 39 12.88 7.51 7.17
CA ARG A 39 14.13 6.77 6.99
C ARG A 39 15.26 7.32 7.85
N ARG A 40 15.42 8.65 7.91
CA ARG A 40 16.43 9.28 8.77
C ARG A 40 16.20 8.98 10.25
N ARG A 41 14.94 8.83 10.70
CA ARG A 41 14.63 8.38 12.07
C ARG A 41 15.09 6.95 12.31
N VAL A 42 14.79 6.03 11.39
CA VAL A 42 15.24 4.63 11.48
C VAL A 42 16.76 4.55 11.55
N GLU A 43 17.48 5.28 10.69
CA GLU A 43 18.95 5.34 10.67
C GLU A 43 19.53 5.89 11.98
N LEU A 44 18.91 6.95 12.53
CA LEU A 44 19.31 7.53 13.82
C LEU A 44 19.15 6.53 14.96
N LEU A 45 17.99 5.86 15.04
CA LEU A 45 17.64 4.95 16.14
C LEU A 45 18.38 3.61 16.06
N ALA A 46 18.91 3.24 14.90
CA ALA A 46 19.71 2.02 14.73
C ALA A 46 20.99 2.03 15.60
N ALA A 47 21.54 3.21 15.90
CA ALA A 47 22.74 3.37 16.72
C ALA A 47 22.43 3.58 18.23
N VAL A 48 21.16 3.71 18.61
CA VAL A 48 20.77 4.00 20.00
C VAL A 48 20.68 2.69 20.81
N PRO A 49 21.29 2.62 22.01
CA PRO A 49 21.15 1.46 22.88
C PRO A 49 19.68 1.11 23.16
N VAL A 50 19.38 -0.18 23.21
CA VAL A 50 18.01 -0.66 23.46
C VAL A 50 17.64 -0.46 24.92
N THR A 51 16.63 0.35 25.14
CA THR A 51 15.96 0.65 26.41
C THR A 51 14.46 0.60 26.16
N PRO A 52 13.58 0.53 27.17
CA PRO A 52 12.14 0.57 26.94
C PRO A 52 11.68 1.77 26.09
N ALA A 53 12.22 2.97 26.35
CA ALA A 53 11.90 4.17 25.59
C ALA A 53 12.37 4.10 24.13
N SER A 54 13.63 3.72 23.91
CA SER A 54 14.19 3.60 22.55
C SER A 54 13.60 2.45 21.74
N ALA A 55 13.14 1.38 22.41
CA ALA A 55 12.48 0.26 21.77
C ALA A 55 11.10 0.65 21.19
N LEU A 56 10.30 1.39 21.97
CA LEU A 56 9.03 1.94 21.48
C LEU A 56 9.24 2.94 20.34
N GLU A 57 10.20 3.86 20.50
CA GLU A 57 10.54 4.84 19.46
C GLU A 57 11.00 4.15 18.16
N ARG A 58 11.78 3.07 18.27
CA ARG A 58 12.21 2.27 17.12
C ARG A 58 11.05 1.54 16.44
N ALA A 59 10.13 0.95 17.22
CA ALA A 59 8.93 0.32 16.67
C ALA A 59 8.08 1.33 15.89
N ASN A 60 7.89 2.53 16.44
CA ASN A 60 7.15 3.60 15.79
C ASN A 60 7.84 4.05 14.48
N ALA A 61 9.14 4.39 14.54
CA ALA A 61 9.87 4.85 13.37
C ALA A 61 9.93 3.82 12.23
N LEU A 62 10.08 2.52 12.56
CA LEU A 62 10.05 1.46 11.56
C LEU A 62 8.67 1.30 10.92
N SER A 63 7.60 1.37 11.72
CA SER A 63 6.21 1.30 11.24
C SER A 63 5.88 2.45 10.29
N GLU A 64 6.24 3.68 10.65
CA GLU A 64 6.06 4.86 9.77
C GLU A 64 6.92 4.76 8.50
N ALA A 65 8.17 4.30 8.62
CA ALA A 65 9.04 4.11 7.47
C ALA A 65 8.46 3.06 6.50
N ALA A 66 7.83 2.01 7.00
CA ALA A 66 7.14 1.03 6.16
C ALA A 66 5.94 1.64 5.42
N GLU A 67 5.07 2.39 6.11
CA GLU A 67 3.90 3.05 5.50
C GLU A 67 4.29 4.09 4.45
N THR A 68 5.27 4.94 4.78
CA THR A 68 5.75 5.97 3.84
C THR A 68 6.44 5.36 2.64
N SER A 69 7.08 4.19 2.79
CA SER A 69 7.64 3.43 1.66
C SER A 69 6.53 2.88 0.75
N ILE A 70 5.41 2.39 1.30
CA ILE A 70 4.21 2.03 0.51
C ILE A 70 3.69 3.23 -0.26
N ALA A 71 3.62 4.39 0.39
CA ALA A 71 3.08 5.61 -0.20
C ALA A 71 3.90 6.12 -1.41
N VAL A 72 5.23 6.01 -1.34
CA VAL A 72 6.13 6.39 -2.44
C VAL A 72 6.37 5.27 -3.47
N GLY A 73 5.75 4.10 -3.29
CA GLY A 73 5.86 2.98 -4.24
C GLY A 73 7.15 2.15 -4.13
N ASP A 74 7.82 2.16 -2.97
CA ASP A 74 8.98 1.31 -2.68
C ASP A 74 8.56 0.13 -1.79
N LEU A 75 7.94 -0.89 -2.40
CA LEU A 75 7.45 -2.07 -1.68
C LEU A 75 8.57 -2.93 -1.11
N THR A 76 9.75 -2.92 -1.75
CA THR A 76 10.91 -3.68 -1.25
C THR A 76 11.43 -3.10 0.06
N THR A 77 11.58 -1.78 0.13
CA THR A 77 11.94 -1.11 1.39
C THR A 77 10.82 -1.19 2.42
N ALA A 78 9.55 -1.06 2.02
CA ALA A 78 8.42 -1.23 2.91
C ALA A 78 8.44 -2.59 3.61
N ARG A 79 8.61 -3.67 2.82
CA ARG A 79 8.71 -5.04 3.34
C ARG A 79 9.88 -5.18 4.32
N ARG A 80 11.06 -4.70 3.95
CA ARG A 80 12.26 -4.75 4.81
C ARG A 80 12.08 -4.05 6.16
N TRP A 81 11.40 -2.90 6.19
CA TRP A 81 11.10 -2.22 7.46
C TRP A 81 10.03 -2.97 8.26
N ALA A 82 8.99 -3.47 7.61
CA ALA A 82 7.93 -4.23 8.25
C ALA A 82 8.42 -5.58 8.82
N GLU A 83 9.36 -6.25 8.16
CA GLU A 83 10.04 -7.44 8.69
C GLU A 83 10.81 -7.11 9.98
N GLN A 84 11.49 -5.97 10.02
CA GLN A 84 12.16 -5.53 11.25
C GLN A 84 11.17 -5.22 12.37
N VAL A 85 9.99 -4.64 12.07
CA VAL A 85 8.91 -4.47 13.07
C VAL A 85 8.45 -5.83 13.59
N ARG A 86 8.14 -6.77 12.69
CA ARG A 86 7.69 -8.12 13.02
C ARG A 86 8.66 -8.83 13.96
N ASP A 87 9.96 -8.64 13.75
CA ASP A 87 11.01 -9.35 14.47
C ASP A 87 11.43 -8.65 15.78
N LEU A 88 10.80 -7.53 16.16
CA LEU A 88 11.06 -6.88 17.45
C LEU A 88 10.53 -7.74 18.62
N PRO A 89 11.39 -8.11 19.60
CA PRO A 89 10.96 -8.93 20.74
C PRO A 89 9.82 -8.32 21.56
N LEU A 90 9.76 -6.98 21.63
CA LEU A 90 8.70 -6.27 22.37
C LEU A 90 7.30 -6.49 21.78
N LEU A 91 7.20 -6.93 20.52
CA LEU A 91 5.95 -7.16 19.80
C LEU A 91 5.59 -8.65 19.67
N ALA A 92 6.30 -9.55 20.36
CA ALA A 92 6.06 -11.00 20.24
C ALA A 92 4.59 -11.40 20.54
N GLU A 93 3.96 -10.76 21.52
CA GLU A 93 2.56 -10.99 21.89
C GLU A 93 1.57 -10.09 21.12
N ARG A 94 2.08 -9.11 20.36
CA ARG A 94 1.30 -8.15 19.55
C ARG A 94 1.45 -8.44 18.07
N GLY A 95 1.23 -9.70 17.70
CA GLY A 95 1.34 -10.17 16.32
C GLY A 95 0.43 -9.43 15.33
N ASP A 96 -0.72 -8.94 15.80
CA ASP A 96 -1.66 -8.07 15.08
C ASP A 96 -0.98 -6.79 14.60
N PHE A 97 -0.27 -6.10 15.50
CA PHE A 97 0.48 -4.89 15.16
C PHE A 97 1.76 -5.24 14.37
N ALA A 98 2.49 -6.26 14.85
CA ALA A 98 3.81 -6.64 14.32
C ALA A 98 3.77 -7.04 12.84
N THR A 99 2.67 -7.63 12.38
CA THR A 99 2.51 -8.10 11.00
C THR A 99 1.76 -7.11 10.10
N SER A 100 1.11 -6.08 10.66
CA SER A 100 0.18 -5.20 9.95
C SER A 100 0.76 -4.60 8.67
N ARG A 101 1.89 -3.87 8.75
CA ARG A 101 2.51 -3.27 7.55
C ARG A 101 3.10 -4.30 6.58
N LEU A 102 3.54 -5.45 7.11
CA LEU A 102 4.11 -6.51 6.28
C LEU A 102 3.03 -7.11 5.38
N LEU A 103 1.85 -7.39 5.94
CA LEU A 103 0.69 -7.88 5.19
C LEU A 103 0.29 -6.93 4.06
N VAL A 104 0.31 -5.63 4.30
CA VAL A 104 -0.03 -4.62 3.28
C VAL A 104 1.01 -4.59 2.15
N ALA A 105 2.30 -4.52 2.50
CA ALA A 105 3.38 -4.52 1.50
C ALA A 105 3.35 -5.80 0.64
N ASP A 106 3.12 -6.95 1.28
CA ASP A 106 3.06 -8.25 0.61
C ASP A 106 1.84 -8.41 -0.28
N ALA A 107 0.68 -7.92 0.17
CA ALA A 107 -0.53 -7.92 -0.62
C ALA A 107 -0.38 -7.08 -1.89
N LEU A 108 0.19 -5.87 -1.79
CA LEU A 108 0.44 -4.99 -2.95
C LEU A 108 1.52 -5.54 -3.88
N ALA A 109 2.53 -6.23 -3.36
CA ALA A 109 3.58 -6.85 -4.18
C ALA A 109 3.10 -8.10 -4.92
N GLY A 110 2.05 -8.78 -4.40
CA GLY A 110 1.54 -10.04 -4.92
C GLY A 110 2.05 -11.29 -4.20
N ASN A 111 2.62 -11.15 -3.00
CA ASN A 111 3.16 -12.25 -2.20
C ASN A 111 2.04 -13.00 -1.45
N ALA A 112 1.07 -13.56 -2.17
CA ALA A 112 -0.16 -14.11 -1.60
C ALA A 112 0.08 -15.18 -0.53
N ALA A 113 1.05 -16.08 -0.76
CA ALA A 113 1.40 -17.14 0.19
C ALA A 113 1.88 -16.58 1.53
N ASP A 114 2.69 -15.52 1.50
CA ASP A 114 3.16 -14.83 2.71
C ASP A 114 2.02 -14.11 3.43
N VAL A 115 1.11 -13.47 2.68
CA VAL A 115 -0.09 -12.84 3.25
C VAL A 115 -0.96 -13.85 3.98
N LEU A 116 -1.24 -15.00 3.37
CA LEU A 116 -2.06 -16.06 4.00
C LEU A 116 -1.37 -16.71 5.21
N ALA A 117 -0.03 -16.78 5.20
CA ALA A 117 0.72 -17.26 6.35
C ALA A 117 0.73 -16.24 7.49
N GLY A 118 0.93 -14.96 7.18
CA GLY A 118 0.97 -13.86 8.15
C GLY A 118 -0.40 -13.53 8.74
N SER A 119 -1.46 -13.62 7.94
CA SER A 119 -2.83 -13.27 8.36
C SER A 119 -3.34 -14.14 9.51
N ARG A 120 -2.91 -15.41 9.56
CA ARG A 120 -3.18 -16.29 10.71
C ARG A 120 -2.56 -15.76 12.00
N ARG A 121 -1.30 -15.32 11.97
CA ARG A 121 -0.65 -14.73 13.16
C ARG A 121 -1.32 -13.44 13.61
N PHE A 122 -1.76 -12.62 12.65
CA PHE A 122 -2.54 -11.42 12.91
C PHE A 122 -3.84 -11.77 13.66
N LEU A 123 -4.63 -12.70 13.10
CA LEU A 123 -5.92 -13.09 13.66
C LEU A 123 -5.76 -13.72 15.03
N ASP A 124 -4.84 -14.69 15.18
CA ASP A 124 -4.56 -15.36 16.44
C ASP A 124 -4.18 -14.37 17.56
N ALA A 125 -3.38 -13.34 17.25
CA ALA A 125 -2.98 -12.34 18.23
C ALA A 125 -4.14 -11.39 18.60
N TRP A 126 -4.94 -10.97 17.61
CA TRP A 126 -6.09 -10.12 17.85
C TRP A 126 -7.17 -10.84 18.66
N GLU A 127 -7.47 -12.11 18.36
CA GLU A 127 -8.39 -12.93 19.14
C GLU A 127 -7.90 -13.13 20.58
N ARG A 128 -6.61 -13.42 20.77
CA ARG A 128 -6.00 -13.52 22.13
C ARG A 128 -6.07 -12.22 22.91
N SER A 129 -6.10 -11.07 22.23
CA SER A 129 -6.28 -9.78 22.90
C SER A 129 -7.69 -9.57 23.46
N GLY A 130 -8.65 -10.46 23.15
CA GLY A 130 -10.07 -10.30 23.46
C GLY A 130 -10.78 -9.42 22.43
N THR A 131 -10.38 -9.53 21.16
CA THR A 131 -10.92 -8.74 20.03
C THR A 131 -10.96 -7.24 20.33
N LEU A 132 -9.86 -6.71 20.87
CA LEU A 132 -9.78 -5.31 21.22
C LEU A 132 -9.91 -4.45 19.97
N HIS A 133 -10.60 -3.33 20.14
CA HIS A 133 -10.70 -2.28 19.15
C HIS A 133 -9.31 -1.80 18.71
N SER A 134 -9.01 -1.92 17.42
CA SER A 134 -7.70 -1.57 16.85
C SER A 134 -7.85 -1.01 15.43
N PRO A 135 -8.38 0.22 15.26
CA PRO A 135 -8.64 0.84 13.96
C PRO A 135 -7.43 0.87 13.03
N THR A 136 -6.24 1.07 13.58
CA THR A 136 -4.96 1.11 12.84
C THR A 136 -4.58 -0.21 12.18
N SER A 137 -5.21 -1.32 12.60
CA SER A 137 -5.02 -2.65 12.04
C SER A 137 -6.00 -2.99 10.92
N ALA A 138 -7.06 -2.17 10.72
CA ALA A 138 -8.08 -2.38 9.69
C ALA A 138 -7.48 -2.47 8.29
N MET A 139 -6.46 -1.65 8.02
CA MET A 139 -5.72 -1.64 6.76
C MET A 139 -5.09 -3.00 6.41
N ALA A 140 -4.56 -3.72 7.41
CA ALA A 140 -3.97 -5.05 7.19
C ALA A 140 -5.06 -6.09 6.89
N ALA A 141 -6.17 -6.07 7.62
CA ALA A 141 -7.31 -6.96 7.36
C ALA A 141 -7.91 -6.70 5.97
N ALA A 142 -8.01 -5.44 5.54
CA ALA A 142 -8.50 -5.07 4.21
C ALA A 142 -7.52 -5.53 3.09
N ALA A 143 -6.21 -5.46 3.32
CA ALA A 143 -5.22 -6.02 2.40
C ALA A 143 -5.34 -7.56 2.27
N VAL A 144 -5.64 -8.27 3.36
CA VAL A 144 -5.92 -9.72 3.30
C VAL A 144 -7.22 -10.00 2.54
N ALA A 145 -8.26 -9.20 2.76
CA ALA A 145 -9.51 -9.28 2.00
C ALA A 145 -9.28 -9.07 0.49
N MET A 146 -8.42 -8.11 0.12
CA MET A 146 -8.00 -7.88 -1.27
C MET A 146 -7.38 -9.14 -1.87
N VAL A 147 -6.43 -9.79 -1.17
CA VAL A 147 -5.79 -11.03 -1.62
C VAL A 147 -6.82 -12.14 -1.86
N HIS A 148 -7.79 -12.34 -0.96
CA HIS A 148 -8.87 -13.30 -1.20
C HIS A 148 -9.75 -12.91 -2.41
N GLY A 149 -9.98 -11.62 -2.62
CA GLY A 149 -10.66 -11.10 -3.82
C GLY A 149 -9.96 -11.45 -5.12
N LEU A 150 -8.63 -11.29 -5.18
CA LEU A 150 -7.78 -11.64 -6.33
C LEU A 150 -7.71 -13.17 -6.56
N ARG A 151 -7.93 -13.96 -5.51
CA ARG A 151 -8.01 -15.42 -5.56
C ARG A 151 -9.39 -15.94 -6.01
N GLY A 152 -10.39 -15.06 -6.13
CA GLY A 152 -11.78 -15.46 -6.38
C GLY A 152 -12.47 -16.11 -5.17
N ASP A 153 -11.92 -15.95 -3.96
CA ASP A 153 -12.45 -16.52 -2.73
C ASP A 153 -13.34 -15.48 -2.02
N ASP A 154 -14.54 -15.28 -2.58
CA ASP A 154 -15.51 -14.30 -2.07
C ASP A 154 -15.96 -14.58 -0.62
N PRO A 155 -16.19 -15.85 -0.19
CA PRO A 155 -16.52 -16.13 1.21
C PRO A 155 -15.42 -15.68 2.18
N ALA A 156 -14.15 -15.98 1.89
CA ALA A 156 -13.05 -15.54 2.74
C ALA A 156 -12.86 -14.02 2.68
N ARG A 157 -13.02 -13.40 1.50
CA ARG A 157 -13.01 -11.93 1.37
C ARG A 157 -14.07 -11.30 2.28
N ALA A 158 -15.30 -11.80 2.26
CA ALA A 158 -16.38 -11.28 3.09
C ALA A 158 -16.09 -11.45 4.60
N GLN A 159 -15.49 -12.57 5.00
CA GLN A 159 -15.05 -12.79 6.38
C GLN A 159 -14.02 -11.73 6.82
N TRP A 160 -13.01 -11.45 6.00
CA TRP A 160 -11.99 -10.44 6.31
C TRP A 160 -12.54 -9.01 6.32
N LEU A 161 -13.52 -8.70 5.46
CA LEU A 161 -14.23 -7.41 5.51
C LEU A 161 -15.09 -7.27 6.77
N SER A 162 -15.66 -8.36 7.30
CA SER A 162 -16.31 -8.34 8.62
C SER A 162 -15.30 -8.00 9.72
N ILE A 163 -14.11 -8.61 9.69
CA ILE A 163 -13.02 -8.31 10.64
C ILE A 163 -12.61 -6.84 10.57
N VAL A 164 -12.56 -6.23 9.37
CA VAL A 164 -12.32 -4.78 9.23
C VAL A 164 -13.36 -3.97 10.02
N GLY A 165 -14.65 -4.33 9.92
CA GLY A 165 -15.72 -3.70 10.70
C GLY A 165 -15.56 -3.91 12.21
N ASP A 166 -15.19 -5.11 12.64
CA ASP A 166 -15.02 -5.46 14.06
C ASP A 166 -13.79 -4.78 14.71
N LEU A 167 -12.76 -4.45 13.91
CA LEU A 167 -11.61 -3.66 14.35
C LEU A 167 -11.99 -2.21 14.70
N GLY A 168 -13.18 -1.77 14.25
CA GLY A 168 -13.86 -0.56 14.69
C GLY A 168 -13.33 0.75 14.11
N ALA A 169 -12.59 0.70 13.00
CA ALA A 169 -12.27 1.93 12.27
C ALA A 169 -13.55 2.55 11.70
N ALA A 170 -13.69 3.87 11.82
CA ALA A 170 -14.81 4.57 11.23
C ALA A 170 -14.73 4.50 9.69
N PRO A 171 -15.87 4.52 8.97
CA PRO A 171 -15.85 4.50 7.50
C PRO A 171 -14.94 5.56 6.89
N ASP A 172 -14.98 6.78 7.44
CA ASP A 172 -14.14 7.89 6.98
C ASP A 172 -12.64 7.61 7.20
N GLU A 173 -12.26 6.92 8.28
CA GLU A 173 -10.86 6.56 8.57
C GLU A 173 -10.31 5.48 7.63
N THR A 174 -11.19 4.67 7.04
CA THR A 174 -10.80 3.56 6.14
C THR A 174 -10.96 3.87 4.66
N ALA A 175 -11.67 4.94 4.31
CA ALA A 175 -12.08 5.24 2.95
C ALA A 175 -10.92 5.22 1.94
N GLY A 176 -9.73 5.69 2.34
CA GLY A 176 -8.53 5.71 1.50
C GLY A 176 -8.05 4.32 1.09
N HIS A 177 -7.76 3.44 2.05
CA HIS A 177 -7.26 2.09 1.73
C HIS A 177 -8.35 1.17 1.20
N THR A 178 -9.58 1.28 1.70
CA THR A 178 -10.72 0.49 1.22
C THR A 178 -10.98 0.76 -0.26
N ALA A 179 -11.03 2.03 -0.67
CA ALA A 179 -11.24 2.37 -2.09
C ALA A 179 -10.11 1.85 -2.99
N VAL A 180 -8.86 1.94 -2.55
CA VAL A 180 -7.69 1.42 -3.29
C VAL A 180 -7.76 -0.10 -3.44
N PHE A 181 -7.98 -0.82 -2.34
CA PHE A 181 -8.01 -2.29 -2.36
C PHE A 181 -9.22 -2.84 -3.13
N ASP A 182 -10.39 -2.22 -2.98
CA ASP A 182 -11.58 -2.61 -3.75
C ASP A 182 -11.39 -2.33 -5.25
N ALA A 183 -10.84 -1.18 -5.63
CA ALA A 183 -10.53 -0.89 -7.02
C ALA A 183 -9.57 -1.91 -7.62
N ILE A 184 -8.54 -2.35 -6.87
CA ILE A 184 -7.61 -3.40 -7.33
C ILE A 184 -8.37 -4.71 -7.61
N VAL A 185 -9.29 -5.13 -6.73
CA VAL A 185 -10.10 -6.35 -6.93
C VAL A 185 -11.04 -6.21 -8.13
N LEU A 186 -11.74 -5.08 -8.24
CA LEU A 186 -12.69 -4.83 -9.34
C LEU A 186 -11.97 -4.80 -10.69
N LEU A 187 -10.84 -4.11 -10.77
CA LEU A 187 -10.01 -4.05 -11.97
C LEU A 187 -9.37 -5.40 -12.32
N HIS A 188 -9.08 -6.24 -11.33
CA HIS A 188 -8.64 -7.63 -11.55
C HIS A 188 -9.74 -8.49 -12.16
N ARG A 189 -10.99 -8.25 -11.80
CA ARG A 189 -12.17 -9.00 -12.30
C ARG A 189 -12.74 -8.47 -13.61
N GLY A 190 -12.13 -7.42 -14.18
CA GLY A 190 -12.66 -6.75 -15.37
C GLY A 190 -13.88 -5.86 -15.10
N GLU A 191 -14.20 -5.56 -13.83
CA GLU A 191 -15.36 -4.77 -13.40
C GLU A 191 -15.02 -3.27 -13.38
N ALA A 192 -14.51 -2.73 -14.50
CA ALA A 192 -13.98 -1.38 -14.58
C ALA A 192 -15.01 -0.28 -14.27
N ASP A 193 -16.26 -0.44 -14.68
CA ASP A 193 -17.34 0.52 -14.38
C ASP A 193 -17.64 0.64 -12.88
N LEU A 194 -17.56 -0.48 -12.15
CA LEU A 194 -17.70 -0.48 -10.70
C LEU A 194 -16.48 0.17 -10.05
N ALA A 195 -15.27 -0.08 -10.56
CA ALA A 195 -14.07 0.60 -10.08
C ALA A 195 -14.15 2.13 -10.26
N VAL A 196 -14.73 2.62 -11.36
CA VAL A 196 -14.99 4.05 -11.57
C VAL A 196 -15.94 4.61 -10.51
N GLN A 197 -16.99 3.87 -10.14
CA GLN A 197 -17.94 4.27 -9.10
C GLN A 197 -17.28 4.31 -7.72
N THR A 198 -16.48 3.29 -7.39
CA THR A 198 -15.70 3.23 -6.14
C THR A 198 -14.72 4.40 -6.02
N LEU A 199 -14.15 4.87 -7.15
CA LEU A 199 -13.18 5.97 -7.22
C LEU A 199 -13.80 7.28 -7.74
N ALA A 200 -15.08 7.50 -7.46
CA ALA A 200 -15.82 8.66 -7.99
C ALA A 200 -15.40 9.98 -7.34
N ALA A 201 -15.10 9.96 -6.03
CA ALA A 201 -14.73 11.15 -5.27
C ALA A 201 -13.52 11.87 -5.90
N ASP A 202 -13.54 13.19 -5.84
CA ASP A 202 -12.38 13.96 -6.26
C ASP A 202 -11.25 13.76 -5.24
N PRO A 203 -10.02 13.41 -5.68
CA PRO A 203 -8.88 13.32 -4.78
C PRO A 203 -8.65 14.57 -3.93
N ASP A 204 -9.05 15.76 -4.38
CA ASP A 204 -8.88 17.02 -3.65
C ASP A 204 -9.97 17.26 -2.59
N ASP A 205 -11.11 16.57 -2.71
CA ASP A 205 -12.23 16.63 -1.75
C ASP A 205 -12.10 15.61 -0.61
N LEU A 206 -11.17 14.65 -0.75
CA LEU A 206 -10.92 13.62 0.23
C LEU A 206 -9.97 14.11 1.33
N ASP A 207 -10.25 13.72 2.57
CA ASP A 207 -9.43 14.12 3.72
C ASP A 207 -7.97 13.71 3.50
N ALA A 208 -7.08 14.70 3.55
CA ALA A 208 -5.66 14.54 3.35
C ALA A 208 -5.06 13.52 4.32
N TRP A 209 -5.61 13.38 5.55
CA TRP A 209 -5.19 12.38 6.53
C TRP A 209 -5.53 10.94 6.10
N VAL A 210 -6.71 10.76 5.51
CA VAL A 210 -7.24 9.46 5.08
C VAL A 210 -6.60 8.98 3.78
N LEU A 211 -6.36 9.91 2.85
CA LEU A 211 -5.71 9.61 1.59
C LEU A 211 -4.18 9.62 1.65
N TRP A 212 -3.55 10.12 2.70
CA TRP A 212 -2.12 10.47 2.69
C TRP A 212 -1.20 9.39 2.07
N VAL A 213 -1.21 8.17 2.62
CA VAL A 213 -0.44 7.02 2.09
C VAL A 213 -0.98 6.54 0.73
N TRP A 214 -2.26 6.74 0.51
CA TRP A 214 -3.04 6.13 -0.58
C TRP A 214 -3.21 7.04 -1.79
N ARG A 215 -2.82 8.31 -1.73
CA ARG A 215 -3.17 9.31 -2.73
C ARG A 215 -2.64 8.93 -4.11
N HIS A 216 -1.36 8.57 -4.20
CA HIS A 216 -0.75 8.20 -5.48
C HIS A 216 -1.38 6.93 -6.06
N TRP A 217 -1.71 5.96 -5.20
CA TRP A 217 -2.44 4.75 -5.60
C TRP A 217 -3.85 5.08 -6.10
N TYR A 218 -4.59 5.89 -5.35
CA TYR A 218 -5.96 6.30 -5.66
C TYR A 218 -6.04 7.02 -7.01
N VAL A 219 -5.21 8.03 -7.25
CA VAL A 219 -5.25 8.79 -8.52
C VAL A 219 -4.82 7.94 -9.71
N ALA A 220 -3.85 7.03 -9.52
CA ALA A 220 -3.41 6.13 -10.58
C ALA A 220 -4.49 5.10 -10.93
N LEU A 221 -5.09 4.45 -9.93
CA LEU A 221 -6.18 3.50 -10.13
C LEU A 221 -7.44 4.17 -10.70
N ARG A 222 -7.69 5.44 -10.34
CA ARG A 222 -8.81 6.23 -10.90
C ARG A 222 -8.62 6.50 -12.39
N ALA A 223 -7.38 6.77 -12.82
CA ALA A 223 -7.04 6.91 -14.24
C ALA A 223 -7.15 5.57 -14.98
N GLU A 224 -6.65 4.48 -14.37
CA GLU A 224 -6.76 3.14 -14.95
C GLU A 224 -8.22 2.68 -15.10
N ALA A 225 -9.04 2.83 -14.06
CA ALA A 225 -10.45 2.46 -14.12
C ALA A 225 -11.19 3.24 -15.21
N ALA A 226 -10.91 4.54 -15.35
CA ALA A 226 -11.50 5.35 -16.40
C ALA A 226 -11.08 4.90 -17.80
N ALA A 227 -9.81 4.54 -18.00
CA ALA A 227 -9.33 4.01 -19.28
C ALA A 227 -9.95 2.66 -19.61
N ALA A 228 -9.95 1.73 -18.66
CA ALA A 228 -10.50 0.38 -18.83
C ALA A 228 -12.02 0.39 -19.08
N ALA A 229 -12.76 1.35 -18.50
CA ALA A 229 -14.20 1.52 -18.70
C ALA A 229 -14.55 2.31 -19.99
N GLY A 230 -13.57 2.84 -20.73
CA GLY A 230 -13.84 3.74 -21.86
C GLY A 230 -14.52 5.05 -21.45
N HIS A 231 -14.26 5.52 -20.23
CA HIS A 231 -14.89 6.73 -19.68
C HIS A 231 -14.54 7.97 -20.54
N PRO A 232 -15.50 8.88 -20.83
CA PRO A 232 -15.26 10.03 -21.71
C PRO A 232 -14.09 10.93 -21.29
N ASP A 233 -13.84 11.03 -19.98
CA ASP A 233 -12.75 11.81 -19.38
C ASP A 233 -11.47 11.00 -19.05
N ALA A 234 -11.31 9.79 -19.59
CA ALA A 234 -10.14 8.95 -19.29
C ALA A 234 -8.81 9.68 -19.57
N ARG A 235 -8.72 10.40 -20.69
CA ARG A 235 -7.53 11.17 -21.08
C ARG A 235 -7.23 12.32 -20.13
N GLY A 236 -8.25 13.03 -19.64
CA GLY A 236 -8.10 14.09 -18.64
C GLY A 236 -7.58 13.55 -17.31
N ARG A 237 -8.19 12.45 -16.83
CA ARG A 237 -7.75 11.77 -15.59
C ARG A 237 -6.32 11.25 -15.69
N ILE A 238 -5.90 10.69 -16.82
CA ILE A 238 -4.51 10.26 -17.05
C ILE A 238 -3.54 11.45 -16.98
N ALA A 239 -3.88 12.59 -17.59
CA ALA A 239 -3.03 13.78 -17.58
C ALA A 239 -2.85 14.35 -16.15
N THR A 240 -3.94 14.44 -15.38
CA THR A 240 -3.90 14.86 -13.98
C THR A 240 -3.10 13.87 -13.12
N ALA A 241 -3.37 12.56 -13.25
CA ALA A 241 -2.68 11.53 -12.50
C ALA A 241 -1.17 11.54 -12.76
N ARG A 242 -0.73 11.73 -14.02
CA ARG A 242 0.69 11.79 -14.40
C ARG A 242 1.47 12.86 -13.63
N SER A 243 0.85 14.02 -13.39
CA SER A 243 1.48 15.09 -12.61
C SER A 243 1.53 14.74 -11.12
N ALA A 244 0.45 14.14 -10.60
CA ALA A 244 0.33 13.81 -9.19
C ALA A 244 1.27 12.68 -8.74
N VAL A 245 1.51 11.66 -9.58
CA VAL A 245 2.28 10.46 -9.21
C VAL A 245 3.79 10.57 -9.48
N ALA A 246 4.26 11.72 -9.96
CA ALA A 246 5.65 11.92 -10.35
C ALA A 246 6.61 11.50 -9.23
N GLY A 247 7.56 10.61 -9.55
CA GLY A 247 8.53 10.06 -8.60
C GLY A 247 8.12 8.76 -7.90
N ASN A 248 6.84 8.36 -7.94
CA ASN A 248 6.39 7.06 -7.45
C ASN A 248 6.42 6.04 -8.61
N PRO A 249 7.31 5.02 -8.59
CA PRO A 249 7.52 4.14 -9.73
C PRO A 249 6.31 3.26 -10.04
N ILE A 250 5.62 2.76 -9.02
CA ILE A 250 4.46 1.87 -9.21
C ILE A 250 3.25 2.66 -9.70
N ALA A 251 2.93 3.79 -9.06
CA ALA A 251 1.79 4.62 -9.46
C ALA A 251 2.01 5.21 -10.87
N THR A 252 3.24 5.59 -11.22
CA THR A 252 3.60 6.01 -12.59
C THR A 252 3.34 4.88 -13.59
N ALA A 253 3.80 3.65 -13.29
CA ALA A 253 3.56 2.50 -14.17
C ALA A 253 2.06 2.16 -14.32
N VAL A 254 1.25 2.34 -13.28
CA VAL A 254 -0.23 2.21 -13.38
C VAL A 254 -0.81 3.27 -14.33
N VAL A 255 -0.36 4.52 -14.26
CA VAL A 255 -0.80 5.58 -15.19
C VAL A 255 -0.33 5.33 -16.62
N ASP A 256 0.86 4.78 -16.82
CA ASP A 256 1.36 4.41 -18.14
C ASP A 256 0.59 3.22 -18.71
N ARG A 257 0.25 2.22 -17.89
CA ARG A 257 -0.67 1.14 -18.27
C ARG A 257 -2.05 1.68 -18.64
N ALA A 258 -2.62 2.59 -17.86
CA ALA A 258 -3.90 3.23 -18.18
C ALA A 258 -3.88 3.92 -19.55
N HIS A 259 -2.78 4.60 -19.87
CA HIS A 259 -2.59 5.22 -21.18
C HIS A 259 -2.43 4.19 -22.29
N GLY A 260 -1.69 3.10 -22.04
CA GLY A 260 -1.54 1.98 -22.96
C GLY A 260 -2.89 1.34 -23.31
N LEU A 261 -3.72 1.09 -22.29
CA LEU A 261 -5.08 0.58 -22.46
C LEU A 261 -5.97 1.50 -23.29
N LEU A 262 -5.92 2.81 -23.03
CA LEU A 262 -6.75 3.79 -23.73
C LEU A 262 -6.43 3.86 -25.23
N ASP A 263 -5.15 3.74 -25.59
CA ASP A 263 -4.67 3.93 -26.97
C ASP A 263 -4.39 2.61 -27.71
N GLY A 264 -4.50 1.45 -27.03
CA GLY A 264 -4.10 0.15 -27.58
C GLY A 264 -2.58 0.04 -27.82
N ASP A 265 -1.77 0.78 -27.04
CA ASP A 265 -0.31 0.90 -27.22
C ASP A 265 0.43 -0.24 -26.49
N GLN A 266 0.72 -1.32 -27.21
CA GLN A 266 1.37 -2.52 -26.68
C GLN A 266 2.83 -2.26 -26.22
N ASP A 267 3.56 -1.37 -26.88
CA ASP A 267 4.93 -1.02 -26.49
C ASP A 267 4.95 -0.33 -25.12
N ARG A 268 3.93 0.50 -24.86
CA ARG A 268 3.73 1.13 -23.55
C ARG A 268 3.31 0.12 -22.48
N MET A 269 2.46 -0.86 -22.83
CA MET A 269 2.12 -1.96 -21.92
C MET A 269 3.38 -2.74 -21.51
N ALA A 270 4.25 -3.07 -22.46
CA ALA A 270 5.53 -3.73 -22.19
C ALA A 270 6.46 -2.88 -21.31
N THR A 271 6.52 -1.57 -21.56
CA THR A 271 7.30 -0.62 -20.74
C THR A 271 6.76 -0.54 -19.30
N ALA A 272 5.44 -0.47 -19.13
CA ALA A 272 4.79 -0.48 -17.82
C ALA A 272 5.04 -1.81 -17.08
N ALA A 273 4.98 -2.95 -17.77
CA ALA A 273 5.31 -4.24 -17.19
C ALA A 273 6.75 -4.27 -16.67
N ALA A 274 7.74 -3.85 -17.47
CA ALA A 274 9.14 -3.77 -17.05
C ALA A 274 9.33 -2.86 -15.83
N ALA A 275 8.60 -1.75 -15.74
CA ALA A 275 8.64 -0.86 -14.59
C ALA A 275 8.08 -1.52 -13.31
N PHE A 276 6.99 -2.30 -13.41
CA PHE A 276 6.47 -3.07 -12.27
C PHE A 276 7.43 -4.16 -11.80
N GLU A 277 8.08 -4.85 -12.75
CA GLU A 277 9.10 -5.86 -12.44
C GLU A 277 10.27 -5.22 -11.68
N ALA A 278 10.80 -4.10 -12.17
CA ALA A 278 11.88 -3.36 -11.51
C ALA A 278 11.49 -2.84 -10.11
N ALA A 279 10.22 -2.50 -9.90
CA ALA A 279 9.69 -2.06 -8.60
C ALA A 279 9.35 -3.23 -7.65
N GLY A 280 9.53 -4.49 -8.07
CA GLY A 280 9.17 -5.66 -7.28
C GLY A 280 7.66 -5.87 -7.10
N CYS A 281 6.83 -5.27 -7.97
CA CYS A 281 5.37 -5.35 -7.91
C CYS A 281 4.87 -6.44 -8.86
N ARG A 282 5.14 -7.70 -8.50
CA ARG A 282 4.95 -8.87 -9.37
C ARG A 282 3.49 -9.10 -9.76
N TYR A 283 2.54 -8.81 -8.87
CA TYR A 283 1.12 -8.84 -9.22
C TYR A 283 0.77 -7.88 -10.37
N GLN A 284 1.20 -6.62 -10.28
CA GLN A 284 0.92 -5.62 -11.31
C GLN A 284 1.64 -5.92 -12.62
N TRP A 285 2.87 -6.46 -12.56
CA TRP A 285 3.57 -6.97 -13.73
C TRP A 285 2.75 -8.07 -14.44
N ALA A 286 2.35 -9.11 -13.72
CA ALA A 286 1.60 -10.24 -14.29
C ALA A 286 0.25 -9.79 -14.87
N ARG A 287 -0.47 -8.91 -14.17
CA ARG A 287 -1.73 -8.32 -14.66
C ARG A 287 -1.53 -7.45 -15.90
N THR A 288 -0.42 -6.73 -16.01
CA THR A 288 -0.11 -5.92 -17.21
C THR A 288 0.12 -6.81 -18.42
N LEU A 289 0.85 -7.92 -18.24
CA LEU A 289 1.04 -8.91 -19.30
C LEU A 289 -0.28 -9.57 -19.71
N LEU A 290 -1.14 -9.92 -18.74
CA LEU A 290 -2.46 -10.49 -19.00
C LEU A 290 -3.33 -9.56 -19.87
N LEU A 291 -3.25 -8.24 -19.64
CA LEU A 291 -3.98 -7.23 -20.39
C LEU A 291 -3.36 -6.92 -21.77
N SER A 292 -2.20 -7.48 -22.08
CA SER A 292 -1.55 -7.35 -23.39
C SER A 292 -2.05 -8.44 -24.35
N GLU A 293 -1.55 -8.46 -25.59
CA GLU A 293 -2.00 -9.41 -26.61
C GLU A 293 -1.10 -10.66 -26.73
N GLY A 294 -1.65 -11.75 -27.30
CA GLY A 294 -0.88 -12.91 -27.74
C GLY A 294 -0.17 -13.68 -26.63
N GLU A 295 1.12 -13.99 -26.84
CA GLU A 295 1.94 -14.77 -25.90
C GLU A 295 2.11 -14.07 -24.54
N GLN A 296 2.08 -12.73 -24.51
CA GLN A 296 2.18 -11.98 -23.25
C GLN A 296 0.94 -12.20 -22.37
N ALA A 297 -0.26 -12.24 -22.96
CA ALA A 297 -1.49 -12.53 -22.23
C ALA A 297 -1.41 -13.90 -21.53
N GLN A 298 -0.90 -14.91 -22.24
CA GLN A 298 -0.74 -16.27 -21.72
C GLN A 298 0.31 -16.33 -20.61
N ALA A 299 1.44 -15.64 -20.79
CA ALA A 299 2.47 -15.53 -19.75
C ALA A 299 1.95 -14.83 -18.50
N GLY A 300 1.15 -13.76 -18.66
CA GLY A 300 0.49 -13.06 -17.56
C GLY A 300 -0.48 -13.95 -16.80
N ALA A 301 -1.33 -14.70 -17.52
CA ALA A 301 -2.25 -15.66 -16.93
C ALA A 301 -1.53 -16.75 -16.11
N ALA A 302 -0.46 -17.32 -16.67
CA ALA A 302 0.36 -18.32 -15.98
C ALA A 302 1.04 -17.71 -14.73
N ALA A 303 1.58 -16.51 -14.85
CA ALA A 303 2.20 -15.81 -13.73
C ALA A 303 1.21 -15.50 -12.60
N LEU A 304 -0.03 -15.10 -12.91
CA LEU A 304 -1.06 -14.89 -11.89
C LEU A 304 -1.43 -16.20 -11.20
N ALA A 305 -1.55 -17.30 -11.95
CA ALA A 305 -1.81 -18.62 -11.38
C ALA A 305 -0.67 -19.07 -10.44
N ASP A 306 0.59 -18.80 -10.80
CA ASP A 306 1.77 -19.09 -9.95
C ASP A 306 1.75 -18.27 -8.64
N LEU A 307 1.24 -17.04 -8.68
CA LEU A 307 0.99 -16.22 -7.49
C LEU A 307 -0.23 -16.69 -6.68
N GLY A 308 -1.02 -17.62 -7.24
CA GLY A 308 -2.23 -18.15 -6.64
C GLY A 308 -3.48 -17.28 -6.88
N PHE A 309 -3.47 -16.40 -7.89
CA PHE A 309 -4.59 -15.56 -8.29
C PHE A 309 -5.33 -16.11 -9.51
N THR A 310 -6.55 -15.63 -9.76
CA THR A 310 -7.28 -15.94 -10.98
C THR A 310 -6.74 -15.13 -12.16
N ALA A 311 -6.91 -15.63 -13.40
CA ALA A 311 -6.45 -14.96 -14.62
C ALA A 311 -7.53 -14.12 -15.32
N MET A 312 -8.51 -13.63 -14.54
CA MET A 312 -9.88 -13.23 -14.95
C MET A 312 -10.82 -14.43 -15.12
#